data_AF-H6R8M9-F1
#
_entry.id   AF-H6R8M9-F1
#
_cell.length_a   1.000
_cell.length_b   1.000
_cell.length_c   1.000
_cell.angle_alpha   90.00
_cell.angle_beta   90.00
_cell.angle_gamma   90.00
#
_symmetry.space_group_name_H-M   'P 1'
#
loop_
_entity.id
_entity.type
_entity.pdbx_description
1 polymer ?
#
loop_
_entity_poly.entity_id
_entity_poly.type
_entity_poly.pdbx_seq_one_letter_code
_entity_poly.pdbx_strand_id
1 'polypeptide(L)' 'MEVAHLVDGNVAVRDTKDSGNGPVLAFAPGEWDAFLTGLAGGRFERRQ' A
#
# COMPACT_ATOMS: atom_id res chain seq x y z
N MET A 1 -6.53 -7.96 3.70
CA MET A 1 -6.12 -6.67 3.11
C MET A 1 -7.12 -5.59 3.49
N GLU A 2 -6.63 -4.54 4.12
CA GLU A 2 -7.36 -3.30 4.45
C GLU A 2 -6.49 -2.10 4.11
N VAL A 3 -7.13 -0.96 3.81
CA VAL A 3 -6.49 0.32 3.47
C VAL A 3 -7.15 1.43 4.30
N ALA A 4 -6.33 2.27 4.94
CA ALA A 4 -6.80 3.42 5.71
C ALA A 4 -6.10 4.71 5.25
N HIS A 5 -6.89 5.77 5.06
CA HIS A 5 -6.40 7.13 4.82
C HIS A 5 -6.30 7.88 6.15
N LEU A 6 -5.10 8.34 6.49
CA LEU A 6 -4.82 9.01 7.76
C LEU A 6 -4.97 10.53 7.63
N VAL A 7 -5.10 11.21 8.77
CA VAL A 7 -5.36 12.67 8.83
C VAL A 7 -4.23 13.52 8.25
N ASP A 8 -3.01 13.00 8.21
CA ASP A 8 -1.81 13.62 7.62
C ASP A 8 -1.63 13.31 6.13
N GLY A 9 -2.59 12.61 5.52
CA GLY A 9 -2.54 12.18 4.12
C GLY A 9 -1.77 10.89 3.90
N ASN A 10 -1.19 10.28 4.94
CA ASN A 10 -0.54 8.98 4.83
C ASN A 10 -1.55 7.87 4.54
N VAL A 11 -1.08 6.79 3.91
CA VAL A 11 -1.87 5.59 3.62
C VAL A 11 -1.27 4.39 4.35
N ALA A 12 -2.09 3.72 5.16
CA ALA A 12 -1.71 2.49 5.84
C ALA A 12 -2.37 1.28 5.17
N VAL A 13 -1.59 0.26 4.87
CA VAL A 13 -2.05 -1.02 4.30
C VAL A 13 -1.70 -2.16 5.25
N ARG A 14 -2.67 -3.02 5.55
CA ARG A 14 -2.48 -4.19 6.41
C ARG A 14 -3.03 -5.45 5.77
N ASP A 15 -2.32 -6.57 5.91
CA ASP A 15 -2.92 -7.86 5.63
C ASP A 15 -3.78 -8.35 6.79
N THR A 16 -5.08 -8.03 6.74
CA THR A 16 -6.06 -8.49 7.72
C THR A 16 -6.23 -10.01 7.81
N LYS A 17 -5.73 -10.78 6.84
CA LYS A 17 -5.81 -12.25 6.86
C LYS A 17 -4.91 -12.87 7.93
N ASP A 18 -3.88 -12.17 8.37
CA ASP A 18 -3.06 -12.56 9.52
C ASP A 18 -3.73 -12.15 10.85
N SER A 19 -5.05 -12.36 10.96
CA SER A 19 -5.87 -12.03 12.14
C SER A 19 -5.66 -10.60 12.69
N GLY A 20 -5.32 -9.65 11.81
CA GLY A 20 -5.00 -8.28 12.19
C GLY A 20 -3.61 -8.08 12.81
N ASN A 21 -2.77 -9.11 12.94
CA ASN A 21 -1.40 -9.03 13.45
C ASN A 21 -0.33 -8.83 12.35
N GLY A 22 -0.75 -8.91 11.08
CA GLY A 22 0.15 -8.71 9.96
C GLY A 22 0.79 -7.31 9.94
N PRO A 23 1.97 -7.18 9.31
CA PRO A 23 2.70 -5.92 9.26
C PRO A 23 1.87 -4.81 8.60
N VAL A 24 2.09 -3.58 9.04
CA VAL A 24 1.53 -2.37 8.43
C VAL A 24 2.57 -1.74 7.52
N LEU A 25 2.23 -1.59 6.25
CA LEU A 25 2.98 -0.74 5.33
C LEU A 25 2.37 0.66 5.39
N ALA A 26 3.18 1.66 5.75
CA ALA A 26 2.76 3.06 5.79
C ALA A 26 3.48 3.83 4.68
N PHE A 27 2.71 4.53 3.87
CA PHE A 27 3.19 5.34 2.76
C PHE A 27 2.93 6.81 3.06
N ALA A 28 3.94 7.66 2.89
CA ALA A 28 3.73 9.10 2.76
C ALA A 28 2.89 9.39 1.50
N PRO A 29 2.23 10.56 1.38
CA PRO A 29 1.34 10.85 0.25
C PRO A 29 2.03 10.64 -1.11
N GLY A 30 3.25 11.18 -1.26
CA GLY A 30 4.02 11.05 -2.49
C GLY A 30 4.51 9.63 -2.78
N GLU A 31 4.73 8.81 -1.74
CA GLU A 31 5.11 7.40 -1.90
C GLU A 31 3.94 6.55 -2.38
N TRP A 32 2.73 6.85 -1.89
CA TRP A 32 1.50 6.18 -2.34
C TRP A 32 1.22 6.50 -3.81
N ASP A 33 1.33 7.77 -4.21
CA ASP A 33 1.17 8.19 -5.61
C ASP A 33 2.22 7.52 -6.52
N ALA A 34 3.47 7.45 -6.06
CA ALA A 34 4.55 6.78 -6.79
C ALA A 34 4.30 5.26 -6.91
N PHE A 35 3.79 4.63 -5.86
CA PHE A 35 3.40 3.22 -5.85
C PHE A 35 2.30 2.95 -6.88
N LEU A 36 1.20 3.71 -6.86
CA LEU A 36 0.07 3.57 -7.79
C LEU A 36 0.50 3.82 -9.24
N THR A 37 1.29 4.86 -9.49
CA THR A 37 1.85 5.14 -10.82
C THR A 37 2.70 3.96 -11.32
N GLY A 38 3.45 3.31 -10.42
CA GLY A 38 4.21 2.12 -10.76
C GLY A 38 3.38 0.90 -11.07
N LEU A 39 2.34 0.69 -10.28
CA LEU A 39 1.39 -0.38 -10.49
C LEU A 39 0.70 -0.22 -11.85
N ALA A 40 0.20 0.97 -12.16
CA ALA A 40 -0.39 1.28 -13.46
C ALA A 40 0.61 1.13 -14.63
N GLY A 41 1.89 1.42 -14.40
CA GLY A 41 2.96 1.23 -15.37
C GLY A 41 3.52 -0.19 -15.47
N GLY A 42 2.90 -1.18 -14.83
CA GLY A 42 3.32 -2.58 -14.90
C GLY A 42 4.62 -2.92 -14.15
N ARG A 43 5.12 -2.01 -13.29
CA ARG A 43 6.42 -2.21 -12.59
C ARG A 43 6.43 -3.42 -11.66
N PHE A 44 5.26 -3.87 -11.22
CA PHE A 44 5.10 -4.96 -10.26
C PHE A 44 4.50 -6.23 -10.89
N GLU A 45 4.41 -6.30 -12.22
CA GLU A 45 3.99 -7.52 -12.90
C GLU A 45 5.01 -8.63 -12.65
N ARG A 46 4.53 -9.81 -12.23
CA ARG A 46 5.40 -10.98 -12.15
C ARG A 46 5.77 -11.41 -13.57
N ARG A 47 7.06 -11.38 -13.88
CA ARG A 47 7.58 -12.14 -15.01
C ARG A 47 7.43 -13.62 -14.69
N GLN A 48 6.63 -14.30 -15.50
CA GLN A 48 6.43 -15.75 -15.45
C GLN A 48 7.55 -16.40 -16.26
#